data_AF-A0A829W9C2-F1
#
_entry.id   AF-A0A829W9C2-F1
#
_cell.length_a   1.000
_cell.length_b   1.000
_cell.length_c   1.000
_cell.angle_alpha   90.00
_cell.angle_beta   90.00
_cell.angle_gamma   90.00
#
_symmetry.space_group_name_H-M   'P 1'
#
loop_
_entity.id
_entity.type
_entity.pdbx_description
1 polymer ?
#
loop_
_entity_poly.entity_id
_entity_poly.type
_entity_poly.pdbx_seq_one_letter_code
_entity_poly.pdbx_strand_id
1 'polypeptide(L)' 'MNYQKTSDEILTHKGEAENIKEVTHCFTRLRFTLREPEKADRGRIERVEGVIAVVEGSGQLQVAVGTEVGRYMT' A
#
# COMPACT_ATOMS: atom_id res chain seq x y z
N MET A 1 2.16 3.26 16.77
CA MET A 1 2.32 3.17 15.31
C MET A 1 1.58 4.34 14.67
N ASN A 2 2.23 5.05 13.74
CA ASN A 2 1.63 6.19 13.04
C ASN A 2 1.18 5.70 11.65
N TYR A 3 -0.06 5.27 11.57
CA TYR A 3 -0.62 4.59 10.40
C TYR A 3 -0.81 5.52 9.20
N GLN A 4 -1.04 6.81 9.42
CA GLN A 4 -0.98 7.83 8.35
C GLN A 4 0.42 7.89 7.75
N LYS A 5 1.46 7.89 8.60
CA LYS A 5 2.85 7.88 8.14
C LYS A 5 3.18 6.61 7.35
N THR A 6 2.70 5.46 7.80
CA THR A 6 2.86 4.20 7.05
C THR A 6 2.11 4.24 5.72
N SER A 7 0.88 4.77 5.68
CA SER A 7 0.16 5.03 4.42
C SER A 7 0.93 5.96 3.51
N ASP A 8 1.45 7.07 4.02
CA ASP A 8 2.23 8.05 3.26
C ASP A 8 3.55 7.47 2.76
N GLU A 9 4.28 6.69 3.57
CA GLU A 9 5.50 6.00 3.15
C GLU A 9 5.19 4.95 2.07
N ILE A 10 4.10 4.21 2.24
CA ILE A 10 3.60 3.29 1.24
C ILE A 10 3.26 4.07 -0.04
N LEU A 11 2.54 5.19 0.03
CA LEU A 11 2.18 6.04 -1.12
C LEU A 11 3.42 6.65 -1.80
N THR A 12 4.43 7.03 -1.03
CA THR A 12 5.68 7.65 -1.50
C THR A 12 6.58 6.66 -2.25
N HIS A 13 6.47 5.36 -1.97
CA HIS A 13 7.33 4.32 -2.55
C HIS A 13 6.72 3.54 -3.73
N LYS A 14 5.55 3.96 -4.26
CA LYS A 14 4.82 3.29 -5.36
C LYS A 14 5.16 3.79 -6.78
N GLY A 15 6.13 4.70 -6.90
CA GLY A 15 6.22 5.60 -8.06
C GLY A 15 5.40 6.87 -7.79
N GLU A 16 5.66 7.94 -8.55
CA GLU A 16 5.03 9.26 -8.37
C GLU A 16 3.52 9.14 -8.10
N ALA A 17 2.94 10.02 -7.26
CA ALA A 17 1.56 9.93 -6.79
C ALA A 17 0.51 9.75 -7.92
N GLU A 18 0.86 10.18 -9.14
CA GLU A 18 0.09 10.01 -10.37
C GLU A 18 -0.10 8.54 -10.81
N ASN A 19 0.75 7.62 -10.32
CA ASN A 19 0.70 6.19 -10.62
C ASN A 19 -0.48 5.48 -9.94
N ILE A 20 -1.20 6.15 -9.04
CA ILE A 20 -2.35 5.57 -8.35
C ILE A 20 -3.63 5.87 -9.12
N LYS A 21 -4.30 4.82 -9.58
CA LYS A 21 -5.62 4.91 -10.20
C LYS A 21 -6.73 4.86 -9.15
N GLU A 22 -6.59 3.99 -8.16
CA GLU A 22 -7.59 3.78 -7.12
C GLU A 22 -6.96 3.15 -5.87
N VAL A 23 -7.48 3.52 -4.70
CA VAL A 23 -7.15 2.86 -3.43
C VAL A 23 -8.43 2.34 -2.81
N THR A 24 -8.45 1.04 -2.50
CA THR A 24 -9.51 0.38 -1.75
C THR A 24 -8.92 -0.33 -0.54
N HIS A 25 -9.75 -0.67 0.43
CA HIS A 25 -9.28 -1.38 1.61
C HIS A 25 -10.32 -2.37 2.13
N CYS A 26 -9.86 -3.40 2.82
CA CYS A 26 -10.68 -4.25 3.67
C CYS A 26 -10.13 -4.22 5.10
N PHE A 27 -10.67 -5.02 6.01
CA PHE A 27 -10.29 -4.97 7.43
C PHE A 27 -8.80 -5.21 7.71
N THR A 28 -8.09 -5.89 6.80
CA THR A 28 -6.68 -6.28 7.01
C THR A 28 -5.73 -5.97 5.87
N ARG A 29 -6.24 -5.45 4.75
CA ARG A 29 -5.44 -5.16 3.55
C ARG A 29 -5.82 -3.84 2.91
N LEU A 30 -4.80 -3.12 2.46
CA LEU A 30 -4.91 -2.03 1.51
C LEU A 30 -4.71 -2.58 0.10
N ARG A 31 -5.49 -2.11 -0.87
CA ARG A 31 -5.42 -2.49 -2.28
C ARG A 31 -5.23 -1.25 -3.11
N PHE A 32 -4.18 -1.25 -3.92
CA PHE A 32 -3.83 -0.16 -4.80
C PHE A 32 -3.95 -0.65 -6.23
N THR A 33 -4.80 0.01 -7.01
CA THR A 33 -4.83 -0.15 -8.46
C THR A 33 -3.84 0.85 -9.03
N LEU A 34 -2.75 0.36 -9.62
CA LEU A 34 -1.69 1.19 -10.20
C LEU A 34 -1.89 1.34 -11.71
N ARG A 35 -1.42 2.45 -12.28
CA ARG A 35 -1.38 2.63 -13.74
C ARG A 35 -0.23 1.84 -14.36
N GLU A 36 0.93 1.88 -13.71
CA GLU A 36 2.17 1.23 -14.09
C GLU A 36 2.70 0.44 -12.87
N PRO A 37 2.22 -0.81 -12.66
CA PRO A 37 2.58 -1.62 -11.50
C PRO A 37 4.08 -1.95 -11.43
N GLU A 38 4.75 -2.02 -12.57
CA GLU A 38 6.20 -2.22 -12.68
C GLU A 38 7.06 -1.12 -12.04
N LYS A 39 6.49 0.09 -11.85
CA LYS A 39 7.18 1.21 -11.20
C LYS A 39 7.09 1.19 -9.66
N ALA A 40 6.30 0.28 -9.08
CA ALA A 40 6.18 0.18 -7.63
C ALA A 40 7.40 -0.54 -7.03
N ASP A 41 8.08 0.12 -6.08
CA ASP A 41 9.18 -0.48 -5.33
C ASP A 41 8.64 -1.37 -4.21
N ARG A 42 8.25 -2.59 -4.60
CA ARG A 42 7.72 -3.62 -3.69
C ARG A 42 8.65 -3.87 -2.51
N GLY A 43 9.95 -3.93 -2.76
CA GLY A 43 10.94 -4.22 -1.72
C GLY A 43 11.02 -3.11 -0.67
N ARG A 44 10.79 -1.84 -1.04
CA ARG A 44 10.63 -0.77 -0.06
C ARG A 44 9.32 -0.88 0.70
N ILE A 45 8.21 -1.14 0.01
CA ILE A 45 6.88 -1.24 0.64
C ILE A 45 6.84 -2.37 1.68
N GLU A 46 7.47 -3.52 1.41
CA GLU A 46 7.58 -4.63 2.37
C GLU A 46 8.39 -4.29 3.63
N ARG A 47 9.26 -3.27 3.57
CA ARG A 47 10.09 -2.85 4.71
C ARG A 47 9.44 -1.74 5.54
N VAL A 48 8.29 -1.21 5.12
CA VAL A 48 7.59 -0.18 5.87
C VAL A 48 7.04 -0.78 7.16
N GLU A 49 7.27 -0.09 8.29
CA GLU A 49 6.79 -0.53 9.59
C GLU A 49 5.25 -0.69 9.59
N GLY A 50 4.79 -1.88 9.94
CA GLY A 50 3.37 -2.24 9.93
C GLY A 50 2.92 -3.02 8.69
N VAL A 51 3.76 -3.17 7.67
CA VAL A 51 3.49 -4.07 6.54
C VAL A 51 3.87 -5.50 6.89
N ILE A 52 2.91 -6.41 6.76
CA ILE A 52 3.06 -7.84 7.00
C ILE A 52 3.48 -8.56 5.72
N ALA A 53 2.86 -8.19 4.59
CA ALA A 53 3.16 -8.78 3.30
C ALA A 53 2.68 -7.87 2.16
N VAL A 54 3.35 -7.95 1.02
CA VAL A 54 2.92 -7.32 -0.23
C VAL A 54 2.65 -8.41 -1.26
N VAL A 55 1.48 -8.35 -1.89
CA VAL A 55 1.03 -9.31 -2.90
C VAL A 55 0.60 -8.55 -4.13
N GLU A 56 1.11 -8.92 -5.29
CA GLU A 56 0.70 -8.35 -6.57
C GLU A 56 -0.08 -9.38 -7.38
N GLY A 57 -1.22 -8.97 -7.95
CA GLY A 57 -2.03 -9.85 -8.78
C GLY A 57 -3.14 -9.08 -9.49
N SER A 58 -3.45 -9.49 -10.72
CA SER A 58 -4.52 -8.89 -11.55
C SER A 58 -4.38 -7.36 -11.72
N GLY A 59 -3.16 -6.83 -11.79
CA GLY A 59 -2.89 -5.39 -11.92
C GLY A 59 -3.10 -4.59 -10.63
N GLN A 60 -3.27 -5.26 -9.49
CA GLN A 60 -3.41 -4.64 -8.17
C GLN A 60 -2.25 -5.00 -7.26
N LEU A 61 -1.78 -4.01 -6.51
CA LEU A 61 -0.84 -4.16 -5.41
C LEU A 61 -1.62 -4.22 -4.09
N GLN A 62 -1.53 -5.34 -3.38
CA GLN A 62 -2.19 -5.56 -2.10
C GLN A 62 -1.15 -5.53 -0.98
N VAL A 63 -1.38 -4.69 0.02
CA VAL A 63 -0.52 -4.57 1.20
C VAL A 63 -1.30 -5.08 2.41
N ALA A 64 -0.85 -6.18 3.01
CA ALA A 64 -1.39 -6.68 4.26
C ALA A 64 -0.76 -5.89 5.41
N VAL A 65 -1.58 -5.26 6.25
CA VAL A 65 -1.13 -4.43 7.38
C VAL A 65 -1.74 -4.84 8.73
N GLY A 66 -2.47 -5.97 8.75
CA GLY A 66 -3.11 -6.52 9.96
C GLY A 66 -4.44 -5.84 10.31
N THR A 67 -5.03 -6.19 11.44
CA THR A 67 -6.40 -5.78 11.87
C THR A 67 -6.58 -4.28 12.16
N GLU A 68 -5.52 -3.48 12.03
CA GLU A 68 -5.56 -2.05 12.32
C GLU A 68 -5.70 -1.17 11.06
N VAL A 69 -6.16 -1.72 9.92
CA VAL A 69 -6.38 -0.97 8.66
C VAL A 69 -7.19 0.31 8.86
N GLY A 70 -8.21 0.30 9.72
CA GLY A 70 -9.07 1.48 9.93
C GLY A 70 -8.31 2.73 10.40
N ARG A 71 -7.15 2.58 11.04
CA ARG A 71 -6.33 3.72 11.48
C ARG A 71 -5.45 4.32 10.38
N TYR A 72 -5.28 3.62 9.25
CA TYR A 72 -4.51 4.10 8.09
C TYR A 72 -5.26 5.15 7.25
N MET A 73 -6.55 5.37 7.54
CA MET A 73 -7.47 6.20 6.73
C MET A 73 -8.18 7.30 7.54
N THR A 74 -7.82 7.48 8.81
CA THR A 74 -8.23 8.64 9.62
C THR A 74 -7.16 9.70 9.52
#